data_AF-A0AAD8CTT6-F1
#
_entry.id   AF-A0AAD8CTT6-F1
#
_cell.length_a   1.000
_cell.length_b   1.000
_cell.length_c   1.000
_cell.angle_alpha   90.00
_cell.angle_beta   90.00
_cell.angle_gamma   90.00
#
_symmetry.space_group_name_H-M   'P 1'
#
loop_
_entity.id
_entity.type
_entity.pdbx_description
1 polymer ?
#
loop_
_entity_poly.entity_id
_entity_poly.type
_entity_poly.pdbx_seq_one_letter_code
_entity_poly.pdbx_strand_id
1 'polypeptide(L)'
;MAKLRGFFIAFITLPALTRGDSISPEQTAESRTEGESVTLSCSYTADSQSIYLYWYRQNSDRTLEYILLKGARSQSSDSHTADFAKSRFTATTDSSLLQSPFPNLL
;
A
#
# COMPACT_ATOMS: atom_id res chain seq x y z
N MET A 1 -52.76 15.96 -6.13
CA MET A 1 -52.82 14.78 -7.02
C MET A 1 -51.44 14.58 -7.67
N ALA A 2 -50.99 13.32 -7.77
CA ALA A 2 -49.83 12.76 -8.51
C ALA A 2 -48.40 13.24 -8.11
N LYS A 3 -47.66 12.49 -7.27
CA LYS A 3 -46.81 11.30 -7.54
C LYS A 3 -45.52 11.60 -8.34
N LEU A 4 -44.42 11.91 -7.62
CA LEU A 4 -43.07 11.77 -8.16
C LEU A 4 -42.59 10.33 -7.91
N ARG A 5 -42.54 9.52 -8.98
CA ARG A 5 -41.94 8.19 -8.99
C ARG A 5 -40.41 8.35 -8.99
N GLY A 6 -39.80 8.31 -7.81
CA GLY A 6 -38.34 8.23 -7.66
C GLY A 6 -37.95 6.81 -7.24
N PHE A 7 -37.20 6.12 -8.10
CA PHE A 7 -36.71 4.76 -7.91
C PHE A 7 -35.57 4.78 -6.86
N PHE A 8 -35.85 4.40 -5.62
CA PHE A 8 -34.80 4.18 -4.61
C PHE A 8 -34.07 2.87 -4.95
N ILE A 9 -32.88 2.97 -5.57
CA ILE A 9 -31.96 1.83 -5.67
C ILE A 9 -31.30 1.67 -4.30
N ALA A 10 -31.82 0.76 -3.48
CA ALA A 10 -31.08 0.26 -2.34
C ALA A 10 -29.98 -0.67 -2.87
N PHE A 11 -28.73 -0.19 -2.91
CA PHE A 11 -27.58 -1.08 -3.03
C PHE A 11 -27.48 -1.87 -1.72
N ILE A 12 -28.10 -3.05 -1.69
CA ILE A 12 -27.81 -4.06 -0.67
C ILE A 12 -26.41 -4.58 -1.00
N THR A 13 -25.38 -3.91 -0.49
CA THR A 13 -24.06 -4.54 -0.40
C THR A 13 -24.20 -5.63 0.64
N LEU A 14 -24.35 -6.89 0.20
CA LEU A 14 -23.90 -8.00 1.02
C LEU A 14 -22.42 -7.70 1.29
N PRO A 15 -21.97 -7.48 2.55
CA PRO A 15 -20.56 -7.38 2.83
C PRO A 15 -19.98 -8.78 2.60
N ALA A 16 -19.63 -9.07 1.35
CA ALA A 16 -18.69 -10.12 1.06
C ALA A 16 -17.39 -9.70 1.75
N LEU A 17 -17.05 -10.38 2.83
CA LEU A 17 -15.78 -10.24 3.53
C LEU A 17 -14.70 -10.87 2.66
N THR A 18 -14.39 -10.23 1.54
CA THR A 18 -13.21 -10.59 0.76
C THR A 18 -12.01 -10.04 1.53
N ARG A 19 -11.24 -10.91 2.19
CA ARG A 19 -9.90 -10.57 2.67
C ARG A 19 -9.02 -10.37 1.43
N GLY A 20 -8.91 -9.12 1.00
CA GLY A 20 -8.00 -8.70 -0.06
C GLY A 20 -6.71 -8.14 0.53
N ASP A 21 -5.65 -8.13 -0.27
CA ASP A 21 -4.42 -7.45 0.10
C ASP A 21 -4.69 -5.93 0.17
N SER A 22 -4.11 -5.25 1.15
CA SER A 22 -4.26 -3.82 1.35
C SER A 22 -2.91 -3.16 1.62
N ILE A 23 -2.77 -1.91 1.21
CA ILE A 23 -1.64 -1.06 1.56
C ILE A 23 -2.18 0.32 1.94
N SER A 24 -1.75 0.81 3.10
CA SER A 24 -2.22 2.06 3.70
C SER A 24 -1.02 2.91 4.11
N PRO A 25 -0.87 4.13 3.58
CA PRO A 25 0.19 5.03 4.01
C PRO A 25 -0.05 5.48 5.45
N GLU A 26 1.02 5.65 6.22
CA GLU A 26 0.90 6.25 7.56
C GLU A 26 0.62 7.76 7.48
N GLN A 27 1.10 8.40 6.43
CA GLN A 27 0.89 9.82 6.16
C GLN A 27 0.50 10.04 4.71
N THR A 28 -0.58 10.78 4.49
CA THR A 28 -1.13 11.05 3.15
C THR A 28 -0.31 12.07 2.36
N ALA A 29 0.39 12.97 3.06
CA ALA A 29 1.23 13.98 2.45
C ALA A 29 2.40 14.30 3.39
N GLU A 30 3.58 14.44 2.82
CA GLU A 30 4.80 14.81 3.52
C GLU A 30 5.53 15.89 2.71
N SER A 31 5.95 16.96 3.37
CA SER A 31 6.71 18.05 2.78
C SER A 31 7.92 18.34 3.64
N ARG A 32 9.09 18.43 3.01
CA ARG A 32 10.37 18.75 3.64
C ARG A 32 11.13 19.76 2.80
N THR A 33 12.14 20.38 3.39
CA THR A 33 13.01 21.32 2.71
C THR A 33 13.91 20.56 1.73
N GLU A 34 14.26 21.19 0.61
CA GLU A 34 15.20 20.60 -0.34
C GLU A 34 16.52 20.23 0.35
N GLY A 35 17.01 19.01 0.09
CA GLY A 35 18.22 18.47 0.72
C GLY A 35 17.96 17.64 1.99
N GLU A 36 16.77 17.73 2.57
CA GLU A 36 16.37 16.86 3.68
C GLU A 36 15.91 15.48 3.18
N SER A 37 16.12 14.46 4.00
CA SER A 37 15.62 13.10 3.74
C SER A 37 14.15 12.98 4.15
N VAL A 38 13.37 12.28 3.35
CA VAL A 38 11.97 11.93 3.63
C VAL A 38 11.84 10.42 3.72
N THR A 39 11.08 9.95 4.72
CA THR A 39 10.71 8.54 4.84
C THR A 39 9.21 8.41 4.60
N LEU A 40 8.83 7.58 3.62
CA LEU A 40 7.43 7.22 3.38
C LEU A 40 7.17 5.87 4.04
N SER A 41 6.25 5.85 5.01
CA SER A 41 5.86 4.63 5.73
C SER A 41 4.51 4.13 5.24
N CYS A 42 4.40 2.81 5.07
CA CYS A 42 3.15 2.15 4.68
C CYS A 42 2.96 0.88 5.51
N SER A 43 1.73 0.66 5.96
CA SER A 43 1.28 -0.62 6.49
C SER A 43 0.65 -1.42 5.36
N TYR A 44 0.83 -2.74 5.36
CA TYR A 44 0.18 -3.61 4.38
C TYR A 44 -0.38 -4.86 5.06
N THR A 45 -1.51 -5.34 4.56
CA THR A 45 -2.09 -6.63 4.95
C THR A 45 -2.06 -7.52 3.73
N ALA A 46 -1.51 -8.73 3.87
CA ALA A 46 -1.54 -9.73 2.82
C ALA A 46 -1.50 -11.14 3.42
N ASP A 47 -2.13 -12.08 2.75
CA ASP A 47 -2.19 -13.47 3.20
C ASP A 47 -0.97 -14.29 2.73
N SER A 48 -0.35 -13.89 1.62
CA SER A 48 0.79 -14.60 1.02
C SER A 48 2.04 -14.56 1.89
N GLN A 49 2.77 -15.68 1.98
CA GLN A 49 4.10 -15.70 2.60
C GLN A 49 5.21 -15.17 1.69
N SER A 50 4.94 -15.09 0.38
CA SER A 50 5.86 -14.54 -0.62
C SER A 50 5.31 -13.19 -1.09
N ILE A 51 5.93 -12.10 -0.66
CA ILE A 51 5.43 -10.73 -0.87
C ILE A 51 6.49 -9.89 -1.57
N TYR A 52 6.04 -9.13 -2.55
CA TYR A 52 6.82 -8.13 -3.27
C TYR A 52 6.12 -6.77 -3.18
N LEU A 53 6.79 -5.79 -2.60
CA LEU A 53 6.30 -4.42 -2.51
C LEU A 53 7.05 -3.54 -3.51
N TYR A 54 6.29 -2.79 -4.30
CA TYR A 54 6.79 -1.95 -5.38
C TYR A 54 6.58 -0.48 -5.07
N TRP A 55 7.61 0.32 -5.28
CA TRP A 55 7.56 1.77 -5.14
C TRP A 55 7.65 2.42 -6.50
N TYR A 56 6.72 3.33 -6.75
CA TYR A 56 6.63 4.12 -7.96
C TYR A 56 6.53 5.60 -7.62
N ARG A 57 6.93 6.46 -8.55
CA ARG A 57 6.58 7.88 -8.54
C ARG A 57 5.71 8.22 -9.73
N GLN A 58 4.79 9.15 -9.52
CA GLN A 58 4.04 9.79 -10.58
C GLN A 58 4.14 11.30 -10.39
N ASN A 59 4.71 11.98 -11.37
CA ASN A 59 4.66 13.43 -11.44
C ASN A 59 3.39 13.83 -12.18
N SER A 60 2.82 15.01 -11.91
CA SER A 60 1.51 15.46 -12.42
C SER A 60 1.36 15.39 -13.94
N ASP A 61 2.47 15.34 -14.67
CA ASP A 61 2.57 15.35 -16.14
C ASP A 61 3.29 14.11 -16.72
N ARG A 62 3.72 13.16 -15.88
CA ARG A 62 4.53 12.01 -16.32
C ARG A 62 3.83 10.68 -16.13
N THR A 63 4.31 9.71 -16.89
CA THR A 63 3.98 8.29 -16.70
C THR A 63 4.47 7.82 -15.33
N LEU A 64 3.83 6.76 -14.81
CA LEU A 64 4.29 6.07 -13.61
C LEU A 64 5.71 5.54 -13.83
N GLU A 65 6.66 5.94 -12.98
CA GLU A 65 8.06 5.53 -13.06
C GLU A 65 8.40 4.59 -11.90
N TYR A 66 8.95 3.42 -12.22
CA TYR A 66 9.42 2.45 -11.23
C TYR A 66 10.66 2.97 -10.50
N ILE A 67 10.67 2.87 -9.16
CA ILE A 67 11.80 3.25 -8.31
C ILE A 67 12.51 1.99 -7.82
N LEU A 68 11.81 1.16 -7.06
CA LEU A 68 12.39 -0.03 -6.42
C LEU A 68 11.33 -1.06 -6.05
N LEU A 69 11.84 -2.25 -5.74
CA LEU A 69 11.15 -3.42 -5.23
C LEU A 69 11.83 -3.81 -3.91
N LYS A 70 11.03 -4.10 -2.89
CA LYS A 70 11.49 -4.78 -1.69
C LYS A 70 10.60 -5.98 -1.40
N GLY A 71 11.20 -7.17 -1.40
CA GLY A 71 10.51 -8.37 -0.95
C GLY A 71 10.36 -8.38 0.57
N ALA A 72 9.29 -9.01 1.05
CA ALA A 72 8.96 -9.18 2.46
C ALA A 72 8.65 -10.66 2.78
N ARG A 73 8.61 -11.00 4.07
CA ARG A 73 8.41 -12.38 4.56
C ARG A 73 9.44 -13.34 3.94
N SER A 74 9.02 -14.39 3.24
CA SER A 74 9.95 -15.37 2.65
C SER A 74 10.89 -14.74 1.61
N GLN A 75 10.49 -13.63 0.98
CA GLN A 75 11.28 -12.91 -0.03
C GLN A 75 12.04 -11.73 0.58
N SER A 76 12.26 -11.70 1.89
CA SER A 76 12.94 -10.57 2.57
C SER A 76 14.37 -10.31 2.10
N SER A 77 15.04 -11.27 1.45
CA SER A 77 16.33 -11.07 0.79
C SER A 77 16.22 -10.33 -0.55
N ASP A 78 15.05 -10.36 -1.18
CA ASP A 78 14.88 -9.85 -2.52
C ASP A 78 14.75 -8.33 -2.49
N SER A 79 15.49 -7.69 -3.40
CA SER A 79 15.38 -6.26 -3.64
C SER A 79 15.91 -5.94 -5.03
N HIS A 80 15.34 -4.90 -5.64
CA HIS A 80 15.84 -4.35 -6.88
C HIS A 80 15.56 -2.86 -6.94
N THR A 81 16.56 -2.05 -7.28
CA THR A 81 16.42 -0.59 -7.38
C THR A 81 16.80 -0.16 -8.78
N ALA A 82 15.97 0.67 -9.41
CA ALA A 82 16.26 1.25 -10.72
C ALA A 82 17.58 2.03 -10.69
N ASP A 83 18.33 2.03 -11.79
CA ASP A 83 19.68 2.61 -11.82
C ASP A 83 19.72 4.08 -11.39
N PHE A 84 18.74 4.88 -11.82
CA PHE A 84 18.65 6.29 -11.43
C PHE A 84 18.32 6.50 -9.94
N ALA A 85 17.79 5.48 -9.27
CA ALA A 85 17.28 5.55 -7.89
C ALA A 85 18.29 5.04 -6.86
N LYS A 86 19.31 4.27 -7.26
CA LYS A 86 20.26 3.58 -6.37
C LYS A 86 20.96 4.49 -5.34
N SER A 87 21.21 5.76 -5.67
CA SER A 87 21.90 6.70 -4.77
C SER A 87 20.96 7.55 -3.91
N ARG A 88 19.65 7.51 -4.15
CA ARG A 88 18.67 8.45 -3.59
C ARG A 88 17.55 7.77 -2.80
N PHE A 89 17.26 6.51 -3.10
CA PHE A 89 16.12 5.78 -2.53
C PHE A 89 16.56 4.45 -1.96
N THR A 90 16.06 4.16 -0.76
CA THR A 90 16.18 2.87 -0.09
C THR A 90 14.81 2.48 0.45
N ALA A 91 14.58 1.19 0.60
CA ALA A 91 13.38 0.69 1.24
C ALA A 91 13.70 -0.47 2.17
N THR A 92 13.00 -0.49 3.28
CA THR A 92 13.04 -1.53 4.29
C THR A 92 11.63 -2.06 4.49
N THR A 93 11.55 -3.31 4.92
CA THR A 93 10.28 -3.96 5.22
C THR A 93 10.41 -4.63 6.57
N ASP A 94 9.59 -4.20 7.51
CA ASP A 94 9.50 -4.85 8.80
C ASP A 94 8.34 -5.85 8.76
N SER A 95 8.66 -7.11 9.05
CA SER A 95 7.65 -8.19 9.16
C SER A 95 6.94 -8.15 10.52
N SER A 96 7.22 -7.13 11.35
CA SER A 96 6.70 -6.95 12.71
C SER A 96 5.29 -6.34 12.76
N LEU A 97 4.74 -5.83 11.65
CA LEU A 97 3.34 -5.40 11.57
C LEU A 97 2.37 -6.58 11.39
N LEU A 98 2.65 -7.67 12.12
CA LEU A 98 1.62 -8.61 12.53
C LEU A 98 0.70 -7.87 13.50
N GLN A 99 -0.35 -7.24 13.00
CA GLN A 99 -1.59 -7.31 13.74
C GLN A 99 -2.33 -8.53 13.20
N SER A 100 -1.97 -9.69 13.76
CA SER A 100 -2.78 -10.90 13.61
C SER A 100 -4.23 -10.53 13.96
N PRO A 101 -5.22 -10.80 13.11
CA PRO A 101 -6.62 -10.50 13.45
C PRO A 101 -7.20 -11.39 14.55
N PHE A 102 -6.40 -12.29 15.16
CA PHE A 102 -6.85 -13.16 16.24
C PHE A 102 -5.84 -13.19 17.39
N PRO A 103 -6.05 -12.46 18.48
CA PRO A 103 -5.53 -12.89 19.78
C PRO A 103 -6.30 -14.16 20.17
N ASN A 104 -5.58 -15.27 20.33
CA ASN A 104 -5.94 -16.45 21.11
C ASN A 104 -7.41 -16.92 21.08
N LEU A 105 -7.67 -18.01 20.34
CA LEU A 105 -8.75 -18.94 20.69
C LEU A 105 -8.13 -20.25 21.19
N LEU A 106 -7.76 -20.23 22.47
CA LEU A 106 -7.84 -21.37 23.38
C LEU A 106 -8.64 -20.93 24.60
#